data_AF-A0A439SDI7-F1
#
_entry.id   AF-A0A439SDI7-F1
#
_cell.length_a   1.000
_cell.length_b   1.000
_cell.length_c   1.000
_cell.angle_alpha   90.00
_cell.angle_beta   90.00
_cell.angle_gamma   90.00
#
_symmetry.space_group_name_H-M   'P 1'
#
loop_
_entity.id
_entity.type
_entity.pdbx_description
1 polymer ?
#
loop_
_entity_poly.entity_id
_entity_poly.type
_entity_poly.pdbx_seq_one_letter_code
_entity_poly.pdbx_strand_id
1 'polypeptide(L)' 'YKIWLSGIASYAGRGLALSGGIIQADQPATQTNNQGPNQSSFFVGGTWSTPFISPISRGVSGE' A
#
# COMPACT_ATOMS: atom_id res chain seq x y z
N TYR A 1 9.90 8.74 7.92
CA TYR A 1 9.17 7.92 6.92
C TYR A 1 8.18 8.80 6.19
N LYS A 2 7.92 8.50 4.92
CA LYS A 2 6.88 9.15 4.12
C LYS A 2 5.84 8.11 3.69
N ILE A 3 4.57 8.46 3.79
CA ILE A 3 3.43 7.62 3.43
C ILE A 3 2.82 8.18 2.15
N TRP A 4 2.42 7.30 1.25
CA TRP A 4 1.59 7.63 0.10
C TRP A 4 0.40 6.67 0.02
N LEU A 5 -0.71 7.14 -0.56
CA LEU A 5 -1.90 6.36 -0.82
C LEU A 5 -2.28 6.51 -2.30
N SER A 6 -2.82 5.45 -2.88
CA SER A 6 -3.30 5.39 -4.25
C SER A 6 -4.41 4.35 -4.40
N GLY A 7 -5.18 4.44 -5.49
CA GLY A 7 -6.21 3.47 -5.86
C GLY A 7 -7.37 3.47 -4.86
N ILE A 8 -8.41 4.26 -5.12
CA ILE A 8 -9.65 4.24 -4.35
C ILE A 8 -10.63 3.31 -5.03
N ALA A 9 -11.14 2.32 -4.29
CA ALA A 9 -12.19 1.43 -4.74
C ALA A 9 -13.29 1.30 -3.67
N SER A 10 -14.50 1.00 -4.12
CA SER A 10 -15.61 0.67 -3.23
C SER A 10 -15.34 -0.66 -2.51
N TYR A 11 -15.62 -0.71 -1.22
CA TYR A 11 -15.64 -1.95 -0.45
C TYR A 11 -17.09 -2.31 -0.08
N ALA A 12 -17.36 -3.60 0.13
CA ALA A 12 -18.69 -4.07 0.52
C ALA A 12 -19.20 -3.33 1.77
N GLY A 13 -20.52 -3.12 1.88
CA GLY A 13 -21.10 -2.44 3.04
C GLY A 13 -20.81 -0.94 3.12
N ARG A 14 -20.63 -0.26 1.98
CA ARG A 14 -20.28 1.19 1.88
C ARG A 14 -18.90 1.53 2.46
N GLY A 15 -18.00 0.55 2.50
CA GLY A 15 -16.61 0.76 2.90
C GLY A 15 -15.74 1.30 1.77
N LEU A 16 -14.46 1.48 2.06
CA LEU A 16 -13.45 1.90 1.10
C LEU A 16 -12.23 0.98 1.11
N ALA A 17 -11.68 0.79 -0.08
CA ALA A 17 -10.45 0.07 -0.32
C ALA A 17 -9.39 1.03 -0.89
N LEU A 18 -8.20 1.04 -0.29
CA LEU A 18 -7.06 1.88 -0.65
C LEU A 18 -5.79 1.04 -0.72
N SER A 19 -4.86 1.41 -1.59
CA SER A 19 -3.49 0.90 -1.54
C SER A 19 -2.53 1.99 -1.10
N GLY A 20 -1.39 1.61 -0.55
CA GLY A 20 -0.39 2.57 -0.16
C GLY A 20 0.98 1.96 0.07
N GLY A 21 1.91 2.83 0.46
CA GLY A 21 3.24 2.41 0.83
C GLY A 21 3.90 3.36 1.82
N ILE A 22 4.88 2.81 2.52
CA ILE A 22 5.76 3.52 3.46
C ILE A 22 7.17 3.47 2.88
N ILE A 23 7.79 4.64 2.75
CA ILE A 23 9.20 4.78 2.35
C ILE A 23 10.00 5.44 3.47
N GLN A 24 11.26 5.04 3.63
CA GLN A 24 12.19 5.72 4.53
C GLN A 24 12.66 7.03 3.88
N ALA A 25 12.61 8.13 4.64
CA ALA A 25 12.74 9.49 4.10
C ALA A 25 14.17 9.85 3.64
N ASP A 26 15.18 9.11 4.09
CA ASP A 26 16.60 9.30 3.72
C ASP A 26 17.02 8.57 2.44
N GLN A 27 16.09 7.90 1.74
CA GLN A 27 16.40 7.35 0.43
C GLN A 27 16.07 8.35 -0.68
N PRO A 28 17.03 8.71 -1.56
CA PRO A 28 16.76 9.55 -2.70
C PRO A 28 15.66 8.91 -3.56
N ALA A 29 14.57 9.65 -3.74
CA ALA A 29 13.43 9.21 -4.53
C ALA A 29 13.82 9.23 -6.02
N THR A 30 14.31 8.10 -6.55
CA THR A 30 14.29 7.88 -8.00
C THR A 30 12.83 7.76 -8.42
N GLN A 31 12.32 8.86 -8.97
CA GLN A 31 10.98 8.99 -9.56
C GLN A 31 10.92 8.20 -10.88
N THR A 32 11.00 6.88 -10.83
CA THR A 32 10.64 6.05 -11.98
C THR A 32 10.28 4.68 -11.46
N ASN A 33 8.97 4.41 -11.38
CA ASN A 33 8.36 3.09 -11.34
C ASN A 33 9.26 1.97 -10.77
N ASN A 34 9.64 1.99 -9.49
CA ASN A 34 10.40 0.89 -8.90
C ASN A 34 10.34 0.90 -7.37
N GLN A 35 9.76 -0.20 -6.87
CA GLN A 35 9.70 -0.61 -5.49
C GLN A 35 11.13 -0.78 -4.94
N GLY A 36 11.71 0.27 -4.39
CA GLY A 36 13.01 0.19 -3.73
C GLY A 36 12.98 -0.80 -2.54
N PRO A 37 14.13 -1.36 -2.13
CA PRO A 37 14.21 -2.34 -1.05
C PRO A 37 13.67 -1.82 0.29
N ASN A 38 13.62 -0.50 0.50
CA ASN A 38 13.06 0.10 1.72
C ASN A 38 11.63 0.64 1.54
N GLN A 39 10.89 0.13 0.56
CA GLN A 39 9.47 0.38 0.39
C GLN A 39 8.65 -0.82 0.88
N SER A 40 7.81 -0.59 1.89
CA SER A 40 6.77 -1.53 2.30
C SER A 40 5.43 -1.12 1.71
N SER A 41 4.69 -2.05 1.15
CA SER A 41 3.36 -1.81 0.55
C SER A 41 2.26 -2.43 1.39
N PHE A 42 1.10 -1.80 1.41
CA PHE A 42 -0.06 -2.26 2.16
C PHE A 42 -1.37 -1.98 1.40
N PHE A 43 -2.40 -2.71 1.80
CA PHE A 43 -3.78 -2.45 1.45
C PHE A 43 -4.55 -2.05 2.71
N VAL A 44 -5.48 -1.11 2.55
CA VAL A 44 -6.46 -0.73 3.57
C VAL A 44 -7.83 -1.10 3.01
N GLY A 45 -8.64 -1.78 3.80
CA GLY A 45 -10.00 -2.14 3.40
C GLY A 45 -10.94 -2.22 4.58
N GLY A 46 -12.18 -2.61 4.31
CA GLY A 46 -13.19 -2.77 5.34
C GLY A 46 -14.26 -1.68 5.30
N THR A 47 -15.19 -1.80 6.23
CA THR A 47 -16.24 -0.79 6.43
C THR A 47 -15.72 0.31 7.37
N TRP A 48 -16.48 1.40 7.53
CA TRP A 48 -16.17 2.44 8.52
C TRP A 48 -16.23 1.98 9.96
N SER A 49 -16.95 0.91 10.29
CA SER A 49 -16.96 0.33 11.63
C SER A 49 -15.93 -0.77 11.82
N THR A 50 -15.42 -1.37 10.74
CA THR A 50 -14.48 -2.50 10.77
C THR A 50 -13.38 -2.38 9.72
N PRO A 51 -12.47 -1.39 9.85
CA PRO A 51 -11.34 -1.25 8.94
C PRO A 51 -10.26 -2.30 9.24
N PHE A 52 -9.47 -2.66 8.23
CA PHE A 52 -8.27 -3.47 8.37
C PHE A 52 -7.15 -2.96 7.46
N ILE A 53 -5.91 -3.31 7.82
CA ILE A 53 -4.71 -3.06 7.03
C ILE A 53 -4.01 -4.39 6.83
N SER A 54 -3.64 -4.72 5.60
CA SER A 54 -2.87 -5.92 5.28
C SER A 54 -1.57 -5.57 4.55
N PRO A 55 -0.44 -6.22 4.89
CA PRO A 55 0.79 -6.07 4.13
C PRO A 55 0.64 -6.71 2.75
N ILE A 56 1.17 -6.06 1.71
CA ILE A 56 1.30 -6.66 0.39
C ILE A 56 2.67 -7.33 0.32
N SER A 57 2.68 -8.65 0.47
CA SER A 57 3.89 -9.43 0.27
C SER A 57 4.22 -9.47 -1.22
N ARG A 58 5.47 -9.16 -1.59
CA ARG A 58 5.95 -9.46 -2.94
C ARG A 58 6.08 -10.97 -3.02
N GLY A 59 5.09 -11.65 -3.62
CA GLY A 59 5.28 -13.03 -4.05
C GLY A 59 6.48 -13.04 -4.99
N VAL A 60 7.44 -13.94 -4.78
CA VAL A 60 8.40 -14.28 -5.83
C VAL A 60 7.58 -14.90 -6.96
N SER A 61 7.34 -14.15 -8.03
CA SER A 61 6.78 -14.72 -9.25
C SER A 61 7.91 -15.55 -9.88
N GLY A 62 7.92 -16.85 -9.60
CA GLY A 62 8.92 -17.77 -10.10
C GLY A 62 8.74 -19.17 -9.56
N GLU A 63 7.70 -19.85 -10.03
CA GLU A 63 7.62 -21.31 -10.24
C GLU A 63 6.61 -21.58 -11.37
#